data_AF-A0A961WFI7-F1
#
_entry.id   AF-A0A961WFI7-F1
#
_cell.length_a   1.000
_cell.length_b   1.000
_cell.length_c   1.000
_cell.angle_alpha   90.00
_cell.angle_beta   90.00
_cell.angle_gamma   90.00
#
_symmetry.space_group_name_H-M   'P 1'
#
loop_
_entity.id
_entity.type
_entity.pdbx_description
1 polymer ?
#
loop_
_entity_poly.entity_id
_entity_poly.type
_entity_poly.pdbx_seq_one_letter_code
_entity_poly.pdbx_strand_id
1 'polypeptide(L)' 'SAIKRDTGLVDEELSEIGWFSAAEATELDLPPITRVIIEDLADRLAAGPLGPLDHAVPYYHQKHGVFRRDLLEGA' A
#
# COMPACT_ATOMS: atom_id res chain seq x y z
N SER A 1 -11.22 11.86 -8.02
CA SER A 1 -11.90 11.18 -9.12
C SER A 1 -11.09 9.98 -9.52
N ALA A 2 -11.52 8.81 -9.07
CA ALA A 2 -10.88 7.55 -9.42
C ALA A 2 -11.14 7.16 -10.89
N ILE A 3 -10.17 6.50 -11.52
CA ILE A 3 -10.31 5.90 -12.85
C ILE A 3 -10.13 4.39 -12.70
N LYS A 4 -11.11 3.59 -13.15
CA LYS A 4 -11.10 2.12 -13.07
C LYS A 4 -11.19 1.50 -14.47
N ARG A 5 -10.45 0.41 -14.71
CA ARG A 5 -10.47 -0.37 -15.96
C ARG A 5 -10.51 -1.86 -15.65
N ASP A 6 -11.44 -2.55 -16.31
CA ASP A 6 -11.51 -4.01 -16.39
C ASP A 6 -10.55 -4.49 -17.49
N THR A 7 -9.73 -5.51 -17.20
CA THR A 7 -8.72 -6.02 -18.14
C THR A 7 -9.31 -6.99 -19.17
N GLY A 8 -10.45 -7.64 -18.88
CA GLY A 8 -11.10 -8.61 -19.77
C GLY A 8 -10.25 -9.85 -20.10
N LEU A 9 -9.15 -10.10 -19.38
CA LEU A 9 -8.23 -11.20 -19.61
C LEU A 9 -8.64 -12.43 -18.78
N VAL A 10 -8.57 -13.61 -19.41
CA VAL A 10 -9.19 -14.86 -18.92
C VAL A 10 -8.37 -15.59 -17.85
N ASP A 11 -7.12 -15.17 -17.59
CA ASP A 11 -6.19 -15.88 -16.68
C ASP A 11 -6.26 -15.39 -15.20
N GLU A 12 -7.34 -14.68 -14.86
CA GLU A 12 -7.86 -14.37 -13.49
C GLU A 12 -6.90 -13.87 -12.38
N GLU A 13 -5.61 -13.57 -12.62
CA GLU A 13 -4.73 -13.01 -11.59
C GLU A 13 -4.98 -11.50 -11.35
N LEU A 14 -5.07 -10.71 -12.43
CA LEU A 14 -5.35 -9.26 -12.36
C LEU A 14 -6.53 -8.91 -13.27
N SER A 15 -7.72 -8.89 -12.68
CA SER A 15 -8.99 -8.58 -13.34
C SER A 15 -9.30 -7.08 -13.43
N GLU A 16 -8.74 -6.28 -12.53
CA GLU A 16 -9.12 -4.88 -12.38
C GLU A 16 -7.92 -4.01 -11.96
N ILE A 17 -7.84 -2.81 -12.53
CA ILE A 17 -6.88 -1.77 -12.11
C ILE A 17 -7.56 -0.42 -12.01
N GLY A 18 -7.18 0.35 -10.99
CA GLY A 18 -7.64 1.72 -10.85
C GLY A 18 -6.64 2.66 -10.19
N TRP A 19 -6.86 3.95 -10.38
CA TRP A 19 -6.08 5.03 -9.78
C TRP A 19 -6.95 5.74 -8.75
N PHE A 20 -6.49 5.80 -7.50
CA PHE A 20 -7.20 6.37 -6.36
C PHE A 20 -6.27 7.30 -5.60
N SER A 21 -6.82 8.35 -4.99
CA SER A 21 -6.14 9.01 -3.86
C SER A 21 -6.01 8.05 -2.67
N ALA A 22 -5.10 8.32 -1.74
CA ALA A 22 -4.96 7.49 -0.54
C ALA A 22 -6.27 7.42 0.27
N ALA A 23 -7.01 8.53 0.37
CA ALA A 23 -8.30 8.58 1.04
C ALA A 23 -9.38 7.75 0.32
N GLU A 24 -9.47 7.83 -1.02
CA GLU A 24 -10.40 6.99 -1.79
C GLU A 24 -10.03 5.50 -1.68
N ALA A 25 -8.74 5.16 -1.59
CA ALA A 25 -8.28 3.78 -1.55
C ALA A 25 -8.64 3.06 -0.24
N THR A 26 -8.62 3.74 0.91
CA THR A 26 -8.93 3.11 2.21
C THR A 26 -10.42 2.72 2.34
N GLU A 27 -11.30 3.31 1.54
CA GLU A 27 -12.72 2.98 1.46
C GLU A 27 -13.01 1.69 0.68
N LEU A 28 -12.03 1.15 -0.06
CA LEU A 28 -12.16 -0.11 -0.81
C LEU A 28 -12.14 -1.33 0.14
N ASP A 29 -12.70 -2.44 -0.33
CA ASP A 29 -12.60 -3.75 0.34
C ASP A 29 -11.19 -4.32 0.14
N LEU A 30 -10.25 -3.84 0.97
CA LEU A 30 -8.86 -4.21 0.92
C LEU A 30 -8.53 -5.27 1.97
N PRO A 31 -7.61 -6.20 1.68
CA PRO A 31 -7.00 -7.02 2.71
C PRO A 31 -6.43 -6.14 3.85
N PRO A 32 -6.55 -6.55 5.13
CA PRO A 32 -6.16 -5.70 6.26
C PRO A 32 -4.74 -5.14 6.19
N ILE A 33 -3.76 -5.96 5.76
CA ILE A 33 -2.37 -5.52 5.61
C ILE A 33 -2.22 -4.40 4.58
N THR A 34 -2.96 -4.47 3.47
CA THR A 34 -2.90 -3.46 2.40
C THR A 34 -3.46 -2.13 2.89
N ARG A 35 -4.56 -2.15 3.66
CA ARG A 35 -5.12 -0.92 4.25
C ARG A 35 -4.12 -0.23 5.18
N VAL A 36 -3.48 -0.98 6.08
CA VAL A 36 -2.46 -0.44 7.00
C VAL A 36 -1.31 0.21 6.24
N ILE A 37 -0.83 -0.42 5.15
CA ILE A 37 0.27 0.12 4.33
C ILE A 37 -0.12 1.48 3.71
N ILE A 38 -1.35 1.59 3.20
CA ILE A 38 -1.84 2.84 2.57
C ILE A 38 -2.00 3.95 3.61
N GLU A 39 -2.51 3.63 4.80
CA GLU A 39 -2.64 4.59 5.91
C GLU A 39 -1.28 5.10 6.37
N ASP A 40 -0.32 4.21 6.63
CA ASP A 40 1.06 4.57 7.00
C ASP A 40 1.75 5.42 5.91
N LEU A 41 1.51 5.10 4.63
CA LEU A 41 2.04 5.87 3.51
C LEU A 41 1.44 7.29 3.48
N ALA A 42 0.13 7.41 3.71
CA ALA A 42 -0.54 8.71 3.77
C ALA A 42 0.02 9.58 4.89
N ASP A 43 0.21 9.02 6.08
CA ASP A 43 0.82 9.71 7.22
C ASP A 43 2.26 10.14 6.91
N ARG A 44 3.04 9.28 6.25
CA ARG A 44 4.42 9.60 5.84
C ARG A 44 4.46 10.76 4.85
N LEU A 45 3.57 10.77 3.86
CA LEU A 45 3.46 11.85 2.87
C LEU A 45 3.00 13.16 3.52
N ALA A 46 2.12 13.10 4.53
CA ALA A 46 1.68 14.26 5.30
C ALA A 46 2.81 14.86 6.16
N ALA A 47 3.74 14.02 6.65
CA ALA A 47 4.89 14.47 7.43
C ALA A 47 5.97 15.18 6.58
N GLY A 48 5.94 15.04 5.25
CA GLY A 48 6.84 15.73 4.35
C GLY A 48 7.14 14.94 3.07
N PRO A 49 7.88 15.54 2.12
CA PRO A 49 8.28 14.84 0.91
C PRO A 49 9.11 13.60 1.25
N LEU A 50 8.91 12.54 0.46
CA LEU A 50 9.77 11.37 0.54
C LEU A 50 11.19 11.80 0.16
N GLY A 51 12.07 11.87 1.16
CA GLY A 51 13.48 12.12 0.99
C GLY A 51 14.20 10.97 0.26
N PRO A 52 15.51 11.10 0.04
CA PRO A 52 16.29 10.01 -0.53
C PRO A 52 16.19 8.71 0.32
N LEU A 53 16.55 7.59 -0.31
CA LEU A 53 16.37 6.22 0.22
C LEU A 53 17.30 5.88 1.40
N ASP A 54 18.00 6.86 1.96
CA ASP A 54 18.89 6.76 3.12
C ASP A 54 18.14 6.69 4.46
N HIS A 55 16.81 6.73 4.44
CA HIS A 55 15.96 6.55 5.61
C HIS A 55 15.43 5.12 5.73
N ALA A 56 15.29 4.64 6.97
CA ALA A 56 14.74 3.32 7.23
C ALA A 56 13.33 3.17 6.63
N VAL A 57 13.09 2.06 5.92
CA VAL A 57 11.84 1.78 5.22
C VAL A 57 11.01 0.75 6.00
N PRO A 58 9.71 0.97 6.21
CA PRO A 58 8.86 -0.02 6.83
C PRO A 58 8.71 -1.30 5.98
N TYR A 59 8.92 -2.45 6.61
CA TYR A 59 8.66 -3.78 6.06
C TYR A 59 7.50 -4.44 6.81
N TYR A 60 6.40 -4.63 6.09
CA TYR A 60 5.17 -5.19 6.62
C TYR A 60 5.07 -6.67 6.25
N HIS A 61 4.84 -7.52 7.24
CA HIS A 61 4.65 -8.95 7.00
C HIS A 61 3.81 -9.59 8.10
N GLN A 62 3.34 -10.80 7.84
CA GLN A 62 2.67 -11.62 8.84
C GLN A 62 3.59 -12.78 9.22
N LYS A 63 3.78 -13.01 10.52
CA LYS A 63 4.56 -14.13 11.05
C LYS A 63 3.76 -14.83 12.13
N HIS A 64 3.43 -16.11 11.91
CA HIS A 64 2.61 -16.92 12.80
C HIS A 64 1.26 -16.26 13.16
N GLY A 65 0.57 -15.73 12.15
CA GLY A 65 -0.72 -15.04 12.33
C GLY A 65 -0.62 -13.60 12.86
N VAL A 66 0.57 -13.16 13.30
CA VAL A 66 0.77 -11.83 13.88
C VAL A 66 1.29 -10.87 12.83
N PHE A 67 0.63 -9.74 12.67
CA PHE A 67 1.11 -8.62 11.84
C PHE A 67 2.35 -7.99 12.47
N ARG A 68 3.35 -7.71 11.65
CA ARG A 68 4.62 -7.10 12.03
C ARG A 68 5.00 -5.97 11.07
N ARG A 69 5.63 -4.95 11.64
CA ARG A 69 6.16 -3.78 10.95
C ARG A 69 7.58 -3.53 11.47
N ASP A 70 8.56 -3.96 10.70
CA ASP A 70 9.97 -3.77 11.01
C ASP A 70 10.53 -2.60 10.20
N LEU A 71 11.52 -1.87 10.70
CA LEU A 71 12.24 -0.89 9.92
C LEU A 71 13.48 -1.55 9.33
N LEU A 72 13.58 -1.55 8.00
CA LEU A 72 14.80 -1.96 7.30
C LEU A 72 15.68 -0.74 7.10
N GLU A 73 16.92 -0.83 7.56
CA GLU A 73 17.92 0.20 7.30
C GLU A 73 18.52 0.01 5.88
N GLY A 74 18.92 1.11 5.24
CA GLY A 74 19.70 1.05 4.01
C GLY A 74 21.09 0.47 4.28
N ALA A 75 21.64 -0.28 3.31
CA ALA A 75 23.01 -0.79 3.37
C ALA A 75 24.07 0.32 3.26
#